data_AF-A0A5C5X6T4-F1
#
_entry.id   AF-A0A5C5X6T4-F1
#
_cell.length_a   1.000
_cell.length_b   1.000
_cell.length_c   1.000
_cell.angle_alpha   90.00
_cell.angle_beta   90.00
_cell.angle_gamma   90.00
#
_symmetry.space_group_name_H-M   'P 1'
#
loop_
_entity.id
_entity.type
_entity.pdbx_description
1 polymer ?
#
loop_
_entity_poly.entity_id
_entity_poly.type
_entity_poly.pdbx_seq_one_letter_code
_entity_poly.pdbx_strand_id
1 'polypeptide(L)'
;MNPPRTSPADSQSVDSKTGMLETESVTATTEVPGLSYERFLDCVHCGLCTSACPTYLETGNENDSPRGRIYLMRAVTDNRLELTDSVARHLDLCLDCRSCESACPSGVEYGRLIEPFRVAMHTNAKTGKPKSDWFQRWVLHWLFPYPNRVRLALWPAWVMQKLGIDRLMESIGLTRLLPGKLQRMQRLLPPLQRRKPPLPEFLPADGPVRATVGLFTGCVADAMFHHVNWATARVLQANGCNVVVPRSQGCCGAIHYHSGSASPAMDFAIQNAKAFANAGVDAVIANVAGCGSMLKDYGHIAEELEVSAADRELLSQCASSIKDVSEFLSELGPVPPTHPLSANVTYHDACHLCHAQQIRSQPRELLNLIPELTVTPLIESEICCGAAGSYNLTEPEMADRLGHRKVKNILQTGAEAVVMGNAGCSLQVQSVLRSEDRDDIGVYHPMELLDMSYRGVGLAKQES
;
A
#
# COMPACT_ATOMS: atom_id res chain seq x y z
N MET A 1 -43.11 -73.05 -19.42
CA MET A 1 -43.58 -73.79 -18.24
C MET A 1 -44.57 -72.92 -17.50
N ASN A 2 -45.58 -73.60 -16.94
CA ASN A 2 -46.89 -73.17 -16.47
C ASN A 2 -46.95 -72.06 -15.42
N PRO A 3 -48.16 -71.50 -15.17
CA PRO A 3 -48.40 -70.11 -14.79
C PRO A 3 -48.86 -69.99 -13.32
N PRO A 4 -50.02 -69.37 -13.00
CA PRO A 4 -50.16 -68.10 -12.30
C PRO A 4 -50.76 -68.28 -10.88
N ARG A 5 -51.24 -67.17 -10.29
CA ARG A 5 -52.31 -66.99 -9.28
C ARG A 5 -51.76 -66.22 -8.06
N THR A 6 -52.44 -65.31 -7.38
CA THR A 6 -53.79 -64.72 -7.39
C THR A 6 -53.73 -63.68 -6.27
N SER A 7 -54.36 -62.50 -6.39
CA SER A 7 -54.73 -61.73 -5.18
C SER A 7 -55.86 -62.47 -4.44
N PRO A 8 -56.12 -62.21 -3.15
CA PRO A 8 -56.94 -61.04 -2.79
C PRO A 8 -56.59 -60.34 -1.46
N ALA A 9 -57.04 -59.08 -1.38
CA ALA A 9 -57.76 -58.39 -0.29
C ALA A 9 -57.53 -58.89 1.17
N ASP A 10 -57.35 -58.06 2.20
CA ASP A 10 -58.16 -56.90 2.55
C ASP A 10 -57.56 -56.15 3.77
N SER A 11 -58.14 -54.98 4.03
CA SER A 11 -58.26 -54.27 5.31
C SER A 11 -57.35 -53.08 5.58
N GLN A 12 -58.05 -51.96 5.71
CA GLN A 12 -57.62 -50.62 6.04
C GLN A 12 -57.13 -50.54 7.50
N SER A 13 -56.09 -49.74 7.73
CA SER A 13 -56.15 -48.76 8.82
C SER A 13 -55.31 -47.55 8.42
N VAL A 14 -56.00 -46.41 8.38
CA VAL A 14 -55.43 -45.08 8.22
C VAL A 14 -54.83 -44.72 9.56
N ASP A 15 -53.53 -44.42 9.60
CA ASP A 15 -52.98 -43.63 10.69
C ASP A 15 -52.12 -42.50 10.13
N SER A 16 -52.65 -41.30 10.32
CA SER A 16 -52.17 -40.03 9.84
C SER A 16 -51.02 -39.54 10.70
N LYS A 17 -49.79 -39.55 10.18
CA LYS A 17 -48.73 -38.62 10.61
C LYS A 17 -47.92 -38.16 9.41
N THR A 18 -48.18 -36.92 9.04
CA THR A 18 -47.35 -36.02 8.23
C THR A 18 -45.87 -36.13 8.61
N GLY A 19 -45.09 -36.82 7.78
CA GLY A 19 -43.65 -36.64 7.70
C GLY A 19 -43.36 -35.46 6.77
N MET A 20 -43.38 -34.25 7.32
CA MET A 20 -42.65 -33.14 6.71
C MET A 20 -41.18 -33.55 6.75
N LEU A 21 -40.59 -33.79 5.57
CA LEU A 21 -39.15 -33.75 5.39
C LEU A 21 -38.74 -32.30 5.69
N GLU A 22 -38.36 -32.05 6.94
CA GLU A 22 -37.60 -30.86 7.31
C GLU A 22 -36.29 -30.92 6.52
N THR A 23 -36.23 -30.13 5.47
CA THR A 23 -34.97 -29.69 4.88
C THR A 23 -34.23 -28.92 5.97
N GLU A 24 -33.36 -29.58 6.71
CA GLU A 24 -32.35 -28.90 7.52
C GLU A 24 -31.45 -28.11 6.56
N SER A 25 -31.76 -26.83 6.43
CA SER A 25 -30.86 -25.84 5.88
C SER A 25 -29.62 -25.78 6.77
N VAL A 26 -28.54 -26.41 6.33
CA VAL A 26 -27.21 -26.25 6.93
C VAL A 26 -26.68 -24.87 6.54
N THR A 27 -27.23 -23.83 7.17
CA THR A 27 -26.66 -22.47 7.17
C THR A 27 -25.88 -22.29 8.46
N ALA A 28 -24.60 -22.65 8.39
CA ALA A 28 -23.58 -22.13 9.29
C ALA A 28 -22.38 -21.78 8.41
N THR A 29 -22.53 -20.74 7.59
CA THR A 29 -21.39 -20.01 7.05
C THR A 29 -20.63 -19.43 8.22
N THR A 30 -19.32 -19.65 8.25
CA THR A 30 -18.46 -18.95 9.21
C THR A 30 -18.42 -17.51 8.73
N GLU A 31 -19.39 -16.69 9.12
CA GLU A 31 -19.45 -15.28 8.74
C GLU A 31 -18.14 -14.63 9.18
N VAL A 32 -17.37 -14.19 8.19
CA VAL A 32 -16.18 -13.38 8.39
C VAL A 32 -16.70 -11.95 8.58
N PRO A 33 -16.57 -11.34 9.78
CA PRO A 33 -17.08 -9.99 10.01
C PRO A 33 -16.52 -9.00 8.98
N GLY A 34 -17.39 -8.17 8.42
CA GLY A 34 -17.02 -7.19 7.38
C GLY A 34 -16.94 -7.73 5.95
N LEU A 35 -17.09 -9.04 5.71
CA LEU A 35 -16.97 -9.64 4.38
C LEU A 35 -18.32 -10.10 3.82
N SER A 36 -18.84 -9.40 2.81
CA SER A 36 -20.06 -9.83 2.09
C SER A 36 -19.77 -11.06 1.21
N TYR A 37 -20.55 -12.12 1.40
CA TYR A 37 -20.41 -13.37 0.65
C TYR A 37 -20.60 -13.17 -0.87
N GLU A 38 -21.45 -12.24 -1.28
CA GLU A 38 -21.75 -11.95 -2.69
C GLU A 38 -20.50 -11.56 -3.48
N ARG A 39 -19.53 -10.90 -2.82
CA ARG A 39 -18.27 -10.47 -3.45
C ARG A 39 -17.41 -11.64 -3.95
N PHE A 40 -17.57 -12.83 -3.36
CA PHE A 40 -16.89 -14.03 -3.88
C PHE A 40 -17.48 -14.50 -5.21
N LEU A 41 -18.76 -14.20 -5.47
CA LEU A 41 -19.49 -14.65 -6.65
C LEU A 41 -19.18 -13.81 -7.89
N ASP A 42 -18.64 -12.61 -7.71
CA ASP A 42 -18.18 -11.73 -8.81
C ASP A 42 -17.03 -12.38 -9.61
N CYS A 43 -16.25 -13.28 -8.98
CA CYS A 43 -15.16 -13.98 -9.63
C CYS A 43 -15.67 -15.13 -10.50
N VAL A 44 -15.59 -14.97 -11.83
CA VAL A 44 -15.90 -16.02 -12.81
C VAL A 44 -14.73 -16.98 -13.10
N HIS A 45 -13.63 -16.90 -12.35
CA HIS A 45 -12.45 -17.75 -12.47
C HIS A 45 -11.77 -17.80 -13.85
N CYS A 46 -11.88 -16.76 -14.70
CA CYS A 46 -11.33 -16.74 -16.06
C CYS A 46 -9.78 -16.75 -16.15
N GLY A 47 -9.07 -16.30 -15.11
CA GLY A 47 -7.60 -16.35 -15.05
C GLY A 47 -6.86 -15.10 -15.54
N LEU A 48 -7.53 -14.06 -16.05
CA LEU A 48 -6.86 -12.83 -16.52
C LEU A 48 -6.04 -12.12 -15.44
N CYS A 49 -6.46 -12.22 -14.18
CA CYS A 49 -5.74 -11.66 -13.04
C CYS A 49 -4.36 -12.29 -12.80
N THR A 50 -4.06 -13.47 -13.38
CA THR A 50 -2.81 -14.21 -13.13
C THR A 50 -1.59 -13.49 -13.73
N SER A 51 -1.71 -12.91 -14.93
CA SER A 51 -0.62 -12.17 -15.58
C SER A 51 -0.34 -10.81 -14.92
N ALA A 52 -1.31 -10.26 -14.18
CA ALA A 52 -1.15 -9.02 -13.43
C ALA A 52 -0.62 -9.24 -12.00
N CYS A 53 -0.71 -10.46 -11.46
CA CYS A 53 -0.38 -10.74 -10.07
C CYS A 53 1.12 -10.98 -9.87
N PRO A 54 1.85 -10.11 -9.15
CA PRO A 54 3.30 -10.27 -9.02
C PRO A 54 3.71 -11.56 -8.28
N THR A 55 2.92 -11.99 -7.29
CA THR A 55 3.23 -13.23 -6.56
C THR A 55 3.04 -14.46 -7.44
N TYR A 56 2.03 -14.46 -8.32
CA TYR A 56 1.84 -15.55 -9.26
C TYR A 56 2.95 -15.57 -10.31
N LEU A 57 3.35 -14.42 -10.85
CA LEU A 57 4.46 -14.34 -11.81
C LEU A 57 5.78 -14.89 -11.25
N GLU A 58 6.02 -14.71 -9.95
CA GLU A 58 7.22 -15.21 -9.27
C GLU A 58 7.13 -16.69 -8.84
N THR A 59 5.93 -17.21 -8.59
CA THR A 59 5.75 -18.57 -8.02
C THR A 59 5.23 -19.59 -9.03
N GLY A 60 4.47 -19.17 -10.03
CA GLY A 60 3.67 -20.05 -10.90
C GLY A 60 2.59 -20.84 -10.17
N ASN A 61 2.34 -20.55 -8.89
CA ASN A 61 1.41 -21.31 -8.06
C ASN A 61 0.01 -20.69 -8.10
N GLU A 62 -0.98 -21.43 -8.58
CA GLU A 62 -2.37 -20.95 -8.68
C GLU A 62 -2.93 -20.51 -7.32
N ASN A 63 -2.54 -21.14 -6.21
CA ASN A 63 -2.97 -20.73 -4.86
C ASN A 63 -2.46 -19.33 -4.49
N ASP A 64 -1.38 -18.87 -5.13
CA ASP A 64 -0.81 -17.53 -4.98
C ASP A 64 -1.28 -16.57 -6.07
N SER A 65 -2.28 -16.95 -6.86
CA SER A 65 -3.00 -16.08 -7.78
C SER A 65 -4.19 -15.39 -7.09
N PRO A 66 -4.71 -14.27 -7.62
CA PRO A 66 -5.87 -13.59 -7.05
C PRO A 66 -7.10 -14.50 -7.06
N ARG A 67 -7.40 -15.15 -8.19
CA ARG A 67 -8.56 -16.07 -8.28
C ARG A 67 -8.39 -17.31 -7.39
N GLY A 68 -7.16 -17.82 -7.24
CA GLY A 68 -6.88 -18.95 -6.36
C GLY A 68 -7.13 -18.58 -4.90
N ARG A 69 -6.68 -17.40 -4.47
CA ARG A 69 -6.96 -16.87 -3.12
C ARG A 69 -8.45 -16.63 -2.88
N ILE A 70 -9.19 -16.11 -3.86
CA ILE A 70 -10.66 -16.01 -3.76
C ILE A 70 -11.26 -17.39 -3.51
N TYR A 71 -10.81 -18.42 -4.24
CA TYR A 71 -11.28 -19.79 -4.04
C TYR A 71 -10.96 -20.32 -2.65
N LEU A 72 -9.74 -20.08 -2.15
CA LEU A 72 -9.32 -20.47 -0.80
C LEU A 72 -10.18 -19.79 0.27
N MET A 73 -10.34 -18.46 0.19
CA MET A 73 -11.15 -17.69 1.13
C MET A 73 -12.61 -18.16 1.13
N ARG A 74 -13.19 -18.39 -0.05
CA ARG A 74 -14.55 -18.92 -0.19
C ARG A 74 -14.68 -20.32 0.38
N ALA A 75 -13.75 -21.23 0.06
CA ALA A 75 -13.78 -22.60 0.56
C ALA A 75 -13.68 -22.67 2.09
N VAL A 76 -12.89 -21.79 2.71
CA VAL A 76 -12.83 -21.64 4.16
C VAL A 76 -14.14 -21.09 4.73
N THR A 77 -14.71 -20.05 4.11
CA THR A 77 -15.99 -19.44 4.53
C THR A 77 -17.15 -20.45 4.47
N ASP A 78 -17.14 -21.30 3.43
CA ASP A 78 -18.13 -22.36 3.19
C ASP A 78 -17.88 -23.63 4.03
N ASN A 79 -16.90 -23.63 4.95
CA ASN A 79 -16.50 -24.79 5.74
C ASN A 79 -16.13 -26.05 4.92
N ARG A 80 -15.70 -25.86 3.66
CA ARG A 80 -15.18 -26.94 2.80
C ARG A 80 -13.67 -27.15 2.94
N LEU A 81 -12.98 -26.15 3.48
CA LEU A 81 -11.54 -26.17 3.70
C LEU A 81 -11.23 -25.61 5.08
N GLU A 82 -10.42 -26.31 5.86
CA GLU A 82 -9.93 -25.78 7.12
C GLU A 82 -8.88 -24.69 6.87
N LEU A 83 -8.94 -23.60 7.65
CA LEU A 83 -7.94 -22.55 7.63
C LEU A 83 -6.65 -23.05 8.32
N THR A 84 -5.83 -23.76 7.57
CA THR A 84 -4.52 -24.26 8.02
C THR A 84 -3.42 -23.21 7.82
N ASP A 85 -2.25 -23.41 8.45
CA ASP A 85 -1.06 -22.56 8.24
C ASP A 85 -0.67 -22.46 6.75
N SER A 86 -0.91 -23.52 5.96
CA SER A 86 -0.63 -23.51 4.51
C SER A 86 -1.60 -22.62 3.75
N VAL A 87 -2.88 -22.62 4.11
CA VAL A 87 -3.89 -21.74 3.48
C VAL A 87 -3.61 -20.30 3.88
N ALA A 88 -3.38 -20.05 5.16
CA ALA A 88 -2.99 -18.73 5.67
C ALA A 88 -1.75 -18.19 4.95
N ARG A 89 -0.73 -19.03 4.75
CA ARG A 89 0.50 -18.67 4.02
C ARG A 89 0.22 -18.14 2.61
N HIS A 90 -0.64 -18.80 1.84
CA HIS A 90 -1.00 -18.35 0.49
C HIS A 90 -1.71 -16.98 0.53
N LEU A 91 -2.57 -16.75 1.51
CA LEU A 91 -3.27 -15.48 1.69
C LEU A 91 -2.30 -14.36 2.14
N ASP A 92 -1.38 -14.65 3.06
CA ASP A 92 -0.37 -13.72 3.57
C ASP A 92 0.67 -13.32 2.51
N LEU A 93 0.92 -14.17 1.51
CA LEU A 93 1.78 -13.83 0.37
C LEU A 93 1.24 -12.68 -0.49
N CYS A 94 -0.06 -12.36 -0.43
CA CYS A 94 -0.61 -11.28 -1.22
C CYS A 94 0.04 -9.92 -0.88
N LEU A 95 0.50 -9.19 -1.89
CA LEU A 95 1.14 -7.88 -1.74
C LEU A 95 0.14 -6.74 -1.52
N ASP A 96 -1.16 -7.03 -1.62
CA ASP A 96 -2.25 -6.06 -1.54
C ASP A 96 -2.14 -4.89 -2.54
N CYS A 97 -1.54 -5.17 -3.71
CA CYS A 97 -1.24 -4.16 -4.73
C CYS A 97 -2.44 -3.80 -5.62
N ARG A 98 -3.55 -4.52 -5.51
CA ARG A 98 -4.80 -4.38 -6.29
C ARG A 98 -4.66 -4.41 -7.82
N SER A 99 -3.52 -4.81 -8.36
CA SER A 99 -3.31 -4.96 -9.82
C SER A 99 -4.32 -5.92 -10.46
N CYS A 100 -4.73 -6.94 -9.72
CA CYS A 100 -5.76 -7.88 -10.12
C CYS A 100 -7.13 -7.25 -10.37
N GLU A 101 -7.48 -6.16 -9.69
CA GLU A 101 -8.76 -5.46 -9.87
C GLU A 101 -8.78 -4.74 -11.22
N SER A 102 -7.69 -4.04 -11.54
CA SER A 102 -7.54 -3.37 -12.84
C SER A 102 -7.56 -4.36 -14.02
N ALA A 103 -7.06 -5.58 -13.81
CA ALA A 103 -7.05 -6.63 -14.84
C ALA A 103 -8.37 -7.42 -14.92
N CYS A 104 -9.30 -7.24 -13.97
CA CYS A 104 -10.50 -8.07 -13.87
C CYS A 104 -11.64 -7.48 -14.72
N PRO A 105 -12.11 -8.18 -15.78
CA PRO A 105 -13.25 -7.70 -16.56
C PRO A 105 -14.58 -7.77 -15.79
N SER A 106 -14.64 -8.59 -14.74
CA SER A 106 -15.82 -8.72 -13.88
C SER A 106 -15.89 -7.66 -12.79
N GLY A 107 -14.86 -6.82 -12.63
CA GLY A 107 -14.84 -5.75 -11.63
C GLY A 107 -14.74 -6.25 -10.17
N VAL A 108 -14.11 -7.40 -9.94
CA VAL A 108 -13.94 -7.94 -8.57
C VAL A 108 -13.16 -6.96 -7.71
N GLU A 109 -13.76 -6.52 -6.61
CA GLU A 109 -13.14 -5.67 -5.58
C GLU A 109 -12.29 -6.53 -4.63
N TYR A 110 -11.14 -7.00 -5.13
CA TYR A 110 -10.28 -7.96 -4.43
C TYR A 110 -9.77 -7.48 -3.06
N GLY A 111 -9.45 -6.20 -2.90
CA GLY A 111 -9.05 -5.59 -1.62
C GLY A 111 -10.10 -5.81 -0.54
N ARG A 112 -11.37 -5.61 -0.89
CA ARG A 112 -12.54 -5.84 -0.03
C ARG A 112 -12.83 -7.32 0.25
N LEU A 113 -12.05 -8.24 -0.33
CA LEU A 113 -12.04 -9.65 0.03
C LEU A 113 -10.86 -9.97 0.94
N ILE A 114 -9.64 -9.66 0.50
CA ILE A 114 -8.42 -10.11 1.17
C ILE A 114 -8.16 -9.40 2.50
N GLU A 115 -8.50 -8.11 2.62
CA GLU A 115 -8.22 -7.30 3.81
C GLU A 115 -9.08 -7.73 5.01
N PRO A 116 -10.42 -7.76 4.94
CA PRO A 116 -11.24 -8.24 6.06
C PRO A 116 -10.99 -9.71 6.37
N PHE A 117 -10.69 -10.54 5.34
CA PHE A 117 -10.35 -11.95 5.57
C PHE A 117 -9.03 -12.10 6.36
N ARG A 118 -8.01 -11.27 6.10
CA ARG A 118 -6.77 -11.24 6.89
C ARG A 118 -7.01 -10.79 8.33
N VAL A 119 -7.85 -9.77 8.53
CA VAL A 119 -8.27 -9.35 9.87
C VAL A 119 -8.87 -10.53 10.62
N ALA A 120 -9.86 -11.22 10.03
CA ALA A 120 -10.51 -12.36 10.65
C ALA A 120 -9.58 -13.56 10.87
N MET A 121 -8.64 -13.82 9.96
CA MET A 121 -7.63 -14.87 10.10
C MET A 121 -6.69 -14.58 11.28
N HIS A 122 -6.32 -13.32 11.52
CA HIS A 122 -5.40 -12.95 12.59
C HIS A 122 -6.08 -12.73 13.95
N THR A 123 -7.39 -12.46 13.99
CA THR A 123 -8.18 -12.37 15.22
C THR A 123 -8.69 -13.73 15.71
N ASN A 124 -9.01 -14.66 14.80
CA ASN A 124 -9.50 -15.99 15.17
C ASN A 124 -8.36 -16.93 15.57
N ALA A 125 -8.23 -17.17 16.87
CA ALA A 125 -7.18 -17.99 17.50
C ALA A 125 -7.16 -19.50 17.14
N LYS A 126 -7.97 -19.96 16.17
CA LYS A 126 -8.00 -21.37 15.73
C LYS A 126 -6.83 -21.74 14.82
N THR A 127 -6.29 -20.77 14.09
CA THR A 127 -5.01 -20.91 13.39
C THR A 127 -3.88 -20.67 14.36
N GLY A 128 -2.80 -21.44 14.25
CA GLY A 128 -1.57 -21.18 15.00
C GLY A 128 -1.23 -19.69 14.92
N LYS A 129 -0.80 -19.10 16.05
CA LYS A 129 -0.36 -17.70 16.08
C LYS A 129 0.52 -17.46 14.86
N PRO A 130 0.31 -16.38 14.10
CA PRO A 130 1.22 -16.05 13.01
C PRO A 130 2.63 -16.15 13.57
N LYS A 131 3.57 -16.82 12.88
CA LYS A 131 5.00 -16.80 13.23
C LYS A 131 5.61 -15.40 13.00
N SER A 132 4.80 -14.36 13.15
CA SER A 132 5.18 -12.98 13.21
C SER A 132 6.04 -12.82 14.47
N ASP A 133 7.32 -12.64 14.22
CA ASP A 133 8.31 -12.44 15.26
C ASP A 133 7.92 -11.22 16.12
N TRP A 134 8.01 -11.38 17.43
CA TRP A 134 7.70 -10.31 18.39
C TRP A 134 8.43 -9.01 18.04
N PHE A 135 9.67 -9.13 17.54
CA PHE A 135 10.48 -7.99 17.11
C PHE A 135 9.87 -7.27 15.90
N GLN A 136 9.39 -8.01 14.89
CA GLN A 136 8.74 -7.42 13.72
C GLN A 136 7.45 -6.71 14.13
N ARG A 137 6.62 -7.30 14.99
CA ARG A 137 5.41 -6.64 15.51
C ARG A 137 5.75 -5.36 16.26
N TRP A 138 6.76 -5.41 17.12
CA TRP A 138 7.21 -4.25 17.86
C TRP A 138 7.69 -3.13 16.93
N VAL A 139 8.50 -3.43 15.90
CA VAL A 139 8.95 -2.44 14.91
C VAL A 139 7.75 -1.85 14.13
N LEU A 140 6.87 -2.70 13.61
CA LEU A 140 5.77 -2.27 12.74
C LEU A 140 4.68 -1.52 13.49
N HIS A 141 4.37 -1.90 14.73
CA HIS A 141 3.24 -1.35 15.48
C HIS A 141 3.63 -0.32 16.53
N TRP A 142 4.85 -0.37 17.07
CA TRP A 142 5.30 0.55 18.12
C TRP A 142 6.36 1.55 17.65
N LEU A 143 7.20 1.21 16.67
CA LEU A 143 8.24 2.13 16.17
C LEU A 143 7.74 2.97 14.98
N PHE A 144 7.41 2.32 13.86
CA PHE A 144 7.11 2.99 12.58
C PHE A 144 5.94 3.99 12.59
N PRO A 145 4.84 3.77 13.33
CA PRO A 145 3.71 4.70 13.32
C PRO A 145 4.01 6.04 13.98
N TYR A 146 5.09 6.11 14.76
CA TYR A 146 5.43 7.25 15.60
C TYR A 146 6.71 7.91 15.06
N PRO A 147 6.62 8.98 14.25
CA PRO A 147 7.77 9.55 13.56
C PRO A 147 8.89 10.00 14.53
N ASN A 148 8.54 10.47 15.72
CA ASN A 148 9.54 10.84 16.74
C ASN A 148 10.34 9.65 17.27
N ARG A 149 9.72 8.47 17.38
CA ARG A 149 10.42 7.24 17.78
C ARG A 149 11.35 6.77 16.67
N VAL A 150 10.88 6.77 15.42
CA VAL A 150 11.71 6.46 14.25
C VAL A 150 12.92 7.39 14.17
N ARG A 151 12.72 8.70 14.28
CA ARG A 151 13.81 9.69 14.28
C ARG A 151 14.86 9.42 15.36
N LEU A 152 14.42 9.10 16.57
CA LEU A 152 15.34 8.77 17.66
C LEU A 152 16.11 7.47 17.38
N ALA A 153 15.42 6.45 16.86
CA ALA A 153 16.04 5.18 16.50
C ALA A 153 17.02 5.30 15.31
N LEU A 154 16.79 6.24 14.40
CA LEU A 154 17.65 6.50 13.25
C LEU A 154 18.86 7.38 13.58
N TRP A 155 18.88 8.07 14.72
CA TRP A 155 19.96 8.99 15.08
C TRP A 155 21.34 8.31 15.14
N PRO A 156 21.52 7.12 15.76
CA PRO A 156 22.80 6.41 15.71
C PRO A 156 23.21 6.03 14.29
N ALA A 157 22.25 5.60 13.46
CA ALA A 157 22.52 5.24 12.07
C ALA A 157 22.98 6.45 11.24
N TRP A 158 22.35 7.61 11.47
CA TRP A 158 22.78 8.87 10.86
C TRP A 158 24.20 9.26 11.25
N VAL A 159 24.58 9.11 12.53
CA VAL A 159 25.96 9.34 13.00
C VAL A 159 26.93 8.35 12.33
N MET A 160 26.57 7.09 12.20
CA MET A 160 27.40 6.07 11.53
C MET A 160 27.61 6.39 10.04
N GLN A 161 26.55 6.75 9.32
CA GLN A 161 26.62 7.17 7.90
C GLN A 161 27.49 8.43 7.72
N LYS A 162 27.31 9.42 8.60
CA LYS A 162 28.13 10.64 8.66
C LYS A 162 29.63 10.37 8.83
N LEU A 163 29.97 9.35 9.60
CA LEU A 163 31.36 8.95 9.86
C LEU A 163 31.89 7.94 8.83
N GLY A 164 31.06 7.49 7.86
CA GLY A 164 31.41 6.46 6.88
C GLY A 164 31.63 5.07 7.48
N ILE A 165 31.18 4.84 8.71
CA ILE A 165 31.35 3.58 9.43
C ILE A 165 30.51 2.48 8.77
N ASP A 166 29.33 2.82 8.27
CA ASP A 166 28.46 1.94 7.51
C ASP A 166 29.16 1.36 6.27
N ARG A 167 29.79 2.22 5.45
CA ARG A 167 30.56 1.80 4.26
C ARG A 167 31.78 0.97 4.64
N LEU A 168 32.47 1.33 5.73
CA LEU A 168 33.57 0.53 6.24
C LEU A 168 33.09 -0.86 6.68
N MET A 169 32.00 -0.93 7.45
CA MET A 169 31.41 -2.18 7.91
C MET A 169 30.95 -3.07 6.75
N GLU A 170 30.43 -2.49 5.68
CA GLU A 170 30.05 -3.21 4.46
C GLU A 170 31.27 -3.74 3.71
N SER A 171 32.29 -2.90 3.48
CA SER A 171 33.50 -3.27 2.74
C SER A 171 34.32 -4.38 3.43
N ILE A 172 34.38 -4.38 4.76
CA ILE A 172 35.06 -5.44 5.54
C ILE A 172 34.14 -6.64 5.83
N GLY A 173 32.88 -6.60 5.36
CA GLY A 173 31.90 -7.68 5.54
C GLY A 173 31.34 -7.83 6.97
N LEU A 174 31.58 -6.88 7.87
CA LEU A 174 31.11 -6.93 9.26
C LEU A 174 29.57 -6.89 9.34
N THR A 175 28.89 -6.27 8.39
CA THR A 175 27.42 -6.29 8.29
C THR A 175 26.85 -7.69 8.07
N ARG A 176 27.65 -8.67 7.63
CA ARG A 176 27.25 -10.09 7.52
C ARG A 176 27.19 -10.81 8.87
N LEU A 177 27.77 -10.23 9.92
CA LEU A 177 27.69 -10.75 11.28
C LEU A 177 26.42 -10.28 12.02
N LEU A 178 25.70 -9.29 11.47
CA LEU A 178 24.43 -8.86 12.04
C LEU A 178 23.39 -9.98 11.91
N PRO A 179 22.49 -10.13 12.90
CA PRO A 179 21.32 -10.99 12.76
C PRO A 179 20.54 -10.63 11.48
N GLY A 180 20.06 -11.62 10.73
CA GLY A 180 19.51 -11.41 9.39
C GLY A 180 18.45 -10.31 9.29
N LYS A 181 17.64 -10.09 10.34
CA LYS A 181 16.64 -9.00 10.39
C LYS A 181 17.26 -7.63 10.51
N LEU A 182 18.29 -7.48 11.34
CA LEU A 182 19.02 -6.21 11.48
C LEU A 182 19.82 -5.91 10.23
N GLN A 183 20.42 -6.94 9.63
CA GLN A 183 21.07 -6.81 8.32
C GLN A 183 20.06 -6.33 7.26
N ARG A 184 18.85 -6.89 7.24
CA ARG A 184 17.80 -6.46 6.32
C ARG A 184 17.40 -5.00 6.54
N MET A 185 17.15 -4.60 7.78
CA MET A 185 16.81 -3.22 8.12
C MET A 185 17.93 -2.24 7.75
N GLN A 186 19.19 -2.63 7.97
CA GLN A 186 20.36 -1.84 7.61
C GLN A 186 20.48 -1.65 6.09
N ARG A 187 20.26 -2.70 5.29
CA ARG A 187 20.25 -2.60 3.82
C ARG A 187 19.14 -1.69 3.27
N LEU A 188 17.94 -1.80 3.85
CA LEU A 188 16.79 -0.98 3.47
C LEU A 188 16.93 0.50 3.88
N LEU A 189 17.83 0.81 4.82
CA LEU A 189 18.02 2.17 5.29
C LEU A 189 18.64 3.04 4.19
N PRO A 190 17.97 4.11 3.75
CA PRO A 190 18.52 5.01 2.74
C PRO A 190 19.61 5.89 3.36
N PRO A 191 20.40 6.60 2.53
CA PRO A 191 21.26 7.67 3.02
C PRO A 191 20.41 8.72 3.74
N LEU A 192 20.71 8.93 5.03
CA LEU A 192 19.93 9.81 5.89
C LEU A 192 20.40 11.25 5.70
N GLN A 193 19.59 12.02 4.99
CA GLN A 193 19.85 13.44 4.78
C GLN A 193 19.86 14.24 6.09
N ARG A 194 20.56 15.38 6.07
CA ARG A 194 20.56 16.33 7.19
C ARG A 194 19.12 16.76 7.50
N ARG A 195 18.73 16.61 8.77
CA ARG A 195 17.42 17.00 9.28
C ARG A 195 17.10 18.46 8.95
N LYS A 196 16.05 18.67 8.15
CA LYS A 196 15.36 19.96 8.01
C LYS A 196 14.45 20.22 9.22
N PRO A 197 14.13 21.49 9.53
CA PRO A 197 13.11 21.78 10.52
C PRO A 197 11.76 21.19 10.10
N PRO A 198 10.87 20.87 11.06
CA PRO A 198 9.51 20.45 10.71
C PRO A 198 8.84 21.54 9.86
N LEU A 199 7.98 21.13 8.93
CA LEU A 199 7.13 22.07 8.19
C LEU A 199 6.35 22.96 9.18
N PRO A 200 6.24 24.28 8.95
CA PRO A 200 5.32 25.13 9.69
C PRO A 200 3.88 24.62 9.60
N GLU A 201 3.02 25.01 10.54
CA GLU A 201 1.59 24.62 10.52
C GLU A 201 0.81 25.31 9.40
N PHE A 202 1.35 26.43 8.91
CA PHE A 202 0.79 27.18 7.81
C PHE A 202 1.91 27.71 6.93
N LEU A 203 1.80 27.48 5.62
CA LEU A 203 2.63 28.07 4.60
C LEU A 203 1.71 28.80 3.60
N PRO A 204 1.86 30.12 3.40
CA PRO A 204 0.99 30.89 2.51
C PRO A 204 1.25 30.55 1.04
N ALA A 205 0.23 30.69 0.20
CA ALA A 205 0.37 30.60 -1.26
C ALA A 205 1.41 31.59 -1.81
N ASP A 206 2.12 31.19 -2.86
CA ASP A 206 2.90 32.13 -3.66
C ASP A 206 1.97 32.77 -4.69
N GLY A 207 1.72 34.07 -4.56
CA GLY A 207 0.80 34.80 -5.45
C GLY A 207 -0.68 34.66 -5.05
N PRO A 208 -1.62 34.74 -6.02
CA PRO A 208 -3.05 34.65 -5.74
C PRO A 208 -3.44 33.30 -5.14
N VAL A 209 -4.24 33.32 -4.07
CA VAL A 209 -4.77 32.10 -3.45
C VAL A 209 -5.79 31.44 -4.38
N ARG A 210 -5.52 30.19 -4.74
CA ARG A 210 -6.38 29.33 -5.58
C ARG A 210 -7.07 28.23 -4.79
N ALA A 211 -6.46 27.79 -3.68
CA ALA A 211 -7.01 26.78 -2.76
C ALA A 211 -6.32 26.86 -1.39
N THR A 212 -6.94 26.31 -0.36
CA THR A 212 -6.34 26.02 0.94
C THR A 212 -6.38 24.53 1.20
N VAL A 213 -5.22 23.90 1.32
CA VAL A 213 -5.10 22.43 1.38
C VAL A 213 -4.38 21.97 2.64
N GLY A 214 -4.80 20.82 3.18
CA GLY A 214 -4.12 20.15 4.28
C GLY A 214 -3.06 19.19 3.75
N LEU A 215 -1.80 19.30 4.15
CA LEU A 215 -0.78 18.33 3.74
C LEU A 215 -0.68 17.20 4.76
N PHE A 216 -0.94 15.97 4.30
CA PHE A 216 -0.68 14.75 5.07
C PHE A 216 0.81 14.37 4.97
N THR A 217 1.52 14.40 6.09
CA THR A 217 2.98 14.18 6.12
C THR A 217 3.37 12.70 6.21
N GLY A 218 2.44 11.84 6.66
CA GLY A 218 2.69 10.44 6.96
C GLY A 218 3.66 10.21 8.12
N CYS A 219 3.86 8.94 8.49
CA CYS A 219 4.76 8.56 9.59
C CYS A 219 6.18 8.28 9.10
N VAL A 220 6.36 7.29 8.22
CA VAL A 220 7.67 6.93 7.64
C VAL A 220 8.19 8.03 6.73
N ALA A 221 7.31 8.64 5.92
CA ALA A 221 7.69 9.74 5.03
C ALA A 221 8.21 10.95 5.83
N ASP A 222 7.55 11.34 6.92
CA ASP A 222 8.02 12.44 7.77
C ASP A 222 9.32 12.12 8.55
N ALA A 223 9.64 10.84 8.75
CA ALA A 223 10.88 10.42 9.41
C ALA A 223 12.06 10.28 8.43
N MET A 224 11.85 9.77 7.22
CA MET A 224 12.91 9.35 6.28
C MET A 224 12.90 10.12 4.96
N PHE A 225 11.75 10.62 4.52
CA PHE A 225 11.53 11.33 3.25
C PHE A 225 11.03 12.76 3.48
N HIS A 226 11.45 13.38 4.58
CA HIS A 226 10.96 14.69 4.98
C HIS A 226 11.24 15.79 3.92
N HIS A 227 12.24 15.60 3.06
CA HIS A 227 12.51 16.46 1.91
C HIS A 227 11.36 16.44 0.89
N VAL A 228 10.67 15.31 0.70
CA VAL A 228 9.52 15.17 -0.20
C VAL A 228 8.34 15.99 0.31
N ASN A 229 8.08 15.98 1.63
CA ASN A 229 7.02 16.81 2.22
C ASN A 229 7.31 18.32 2.00
N TRP A 230 8.56 18.73 2.16
CA TRP A 230 8.99 20.09 1.85
C TRP A 230 8.87 20.45 0.36
N ALA A 231 9.24 19.54 -0.54
CA ALA A 231 9.09 19.74 -1.98
C ALA A 231 7.60 19.85 -2.36
N THR A 232 6.77 18.97 -1.80
CA THR A 232 5.31 18.96 -1.98
C THR A 232 4.70 20.29 -1.52
N ALA A 233 5.05 20.77 -0.32
CA ALA A 233 4.56 22.06 0.18
C ALA A 233 4.96 23.22 -0.74
N ARG A 234 6.22 23.28 -1.19
CA ARG A 234 6.67 24.34 -2.12
C ARG A 234 6.00 24.27 -3.49
N VAL A 235 5.81 23.08 -4.03
CA VAL A 235 5.05 22.89 -5.29
C VAL A 235 3.62 23.39 -5.12
N LEU A 236 2.95 23.06 -4.02
CA LEU A 236 1.60 23.56 -3.73
C LEU A 236 1.57 25.09 -3.59
N GLN A 237 2.54 25.69 -2.87
CA GLN A 237 2.66 27.15 -2.75
C GLN A 237 2.85 27.82 -4.13
N ALA A 238 3.77 27.32 -4.95
CA ALA A 238 4.02 27.79 -6.31
C ALA A 238 2.79 27.67 -7.24
N ASN A 239 1.87 26.77 -6.90
CA ASN A 239 0.59 26.59 -7.58
C ASN A 239 -0.56 27.40 -6.96
N GLY A 240 -0.27 28.34 -6.06
CA GLY A 240 -1.24 29.25 -5.45
C GLY A 240 -1.99 28.65 -4.26
N CYS A 241 -1.48 27.60 -3.62
CA CYS A 241 -2.17 26.97 -2.49
C CYS A 241 -1.63 27.46 -1.14
N ASN A 242 -2.54 27.83 -0.24
CA ASN A 242 -2.22 27.87 1.19
C ASN A 242 -2.08 26.42 1.69
N VAL A 243 -1.01 26.11 2.39
CA VAL A 243 -0.73 24.76 2.90
C VAL A 243 -0.85 24.75 4.41
N VAL A 244 -1.82 24.00 4.93
CA VAL A 244 -2.03 23.75 6.36
C VAL A 244 -1.43 22.39 6.72
N VAL A 245 -0.69 22.31 7.82
CA VAL A 245 -0.06 21.08 8.30
C VAL A 245 -0.47 20.82 9.75
N PRO A 246 -1.64 20.19 9.99
CA PRO A 246 -2.13 19.94 11.35
C PRO A 246 -1.14 19.09 12.15
N ARG A 247 -0.80 19.49 13.38
CA ARG A 247 0.13 18.73 14.27
C ARG A 247 -0.49 17.48 14.85
N SER A 248 -1.82 17.42 14.91
CA SER A 248 -2.57 16.31 15.49
C SER A 248 -2.73 15.12 14.54
N GLN A 249 -2.29 15.21 13.28
CA GLN A 249 -2.28 14.07 12.35
C GLN A 249 -1.28 12.99 12.81
N GLY A 250 -1.50 11.75 12.37
CA GLY A 250 -0.71 10.58 12.74
C GLY A 250 -0.35 9.68 11.55
N CYS A 251 -0.10 8.40 11.85
CA CYS A 251 0.06 7.36 10.82
C CYS A 251 -1.24 7.21 10.02
N CYS A 252 -1.18 6.78 8.76
CA CYS A 252 -2.40 6.47 7.99
C CYS A 252 -3.09 5.16 8.44
N GLY A 253 -2.40 4.30 9.19
CA GLY A 253 -2.93 3.02 9.67
C GLY A 253 -2.72 1.83 8.72
N ALA A 254 -2.25 2.04 7.48
CA ALA A 254 -2.14 1.00 6.45
C ALA A 254 -1.42 -0.28 6.92
N ILE A 255 -0.24 -0.14 7.53
CA ILE A 255 0.54 -1.30 8.03
C ILE A 255 -0.25 -2.09 9.09
N HIS A 256 -1.04 -1.41 9.93
CA HIS A 256 -1.83 -2.07 10.97
C HIS A 256 -2.97 -2.83 10.32
N TYR A 257 -3.70 -2.17 9.41
CA TYR A 257 -4.85 -2.75 8.74
C TYR A 257 -4.47 -3.99 7.92
N HIS A 258 -3.49 -3.86 7.01
CA HIS A 258 -3.06 -4.97 6.15
C HIS A 258 -2.38 -6.13 6.90
N SER A 259 -1.97 -5.93 8.16
CA SER A 259 -1.46 -7.00 9.05
C SER A 259 -2.52 -7.56 10.00
N GLY A 260 -3.80 -7.23 9.80
CA GLY A 260 -4.93 -7.71 10.59
C GLY A 260 -5.14 -6.99 11.93
N SER A 261 -4.45 -5.89 12.19
CA SER A 261 -4.55 -5.10 13.42
C SER A 261 -5.55 -3.94 13.27
N ALA A 262 -6.83 -4.29 13.21
CA ALA A 262 -7.93 -3.36 12.89
C ALA A 262 -8.11 -2.20 13.88
N SER A 263 -8.14 -2.45 15.19
CA SER A 263 -8.43 -1.41 16.20
C SER A 263 -7.41 -0.26 16.20
N PRO A 264 -6.08 -0.51 16.26
CA PRO A 264 -5.10 0.57 16.14
C PRO A 264 -5.16 1.31 14.80
N ALA A 265 -5.50 0.61 13.70
CA ALA A 265 -5.69 1.26 12.40
C ALA A 265 -6.85 2.26 12.44
N MET A 266 -7.95 1.89 13.08
CA MET A 266 -9.13 2.74 13.25
C MET A 266 -8.86 3.94 14.16
N ASP A 267 -8.10 3.77 15.25
CA ASP A 267 -7.71 4.89 16.11
C ASP A 267 -6.93 5.96 15.34
N PHE A 268 -6.00 5.54 14.47
CA PHE A 268 -5.28 6.45 13.58
C PHE A 268 -6.20 7.12 12.56
N ALA A 269 -7.15 6.38 11.99
CA ALA A 269 -8.10 6.92 11.02
C ALA A 269 -8.97 8.03 11.64
N ILE A 270 -9.55 7.77 12.83
CA ILE A 270 -10.36 8.74 13.57
C ILE A 270 -9.52 9.97 13.96
N GLN A 271 -8.28 9.76 14.42
CA GLN A 271 -7.35 10.85 14.74
C GLN A 271 -7.11 11.76 13.53
N ASN A 272 -6.82 11.18 12.36
CA ASN A 272 -6.56 11.95 11.14
C ASN A 272 -7.80 12.68 10.67
N ALA A 273 -8.97 12.02 10.67
CA ALA A 273 -10.22 12.65 10.25
C ALA A 273 -10.57 13.87 11.13
N LYS A 274 -10.39 13.76 12.47
CA LYS A 274 -10.52 14.90 13.38
C LYS A 274 -9.51 16.01 13.09
N ALA A 275 -8.25 15.65 12.80
CA ALA A 275 -7.20 16.62 12.52
C ALA A 275 -7.51 17.49 11.29
N PHE A 276 -8.00 16.89 10.21
CA PHE A 276 -8.30 17.62 8.98
C PHE A 276 -9.68 18.28 8.97
N ALA A 277 -10.69 17.70 9.64
CA ALA A 277 -11.98 18.37 9.84
C ALA A 277 -11.82 19.71 10.58
N ASN A 278 -10.98 19.74 11.61
CA ASN A 278 -10.69 20.97 12.37
C ASN A 278 -9.86 22.00 11.58
N ALA A 279 -9.13 21.57 10.54
CA ALA A 279 -8.28 22.44 9.75
C ALA A 279 -9.05 23.29 8.72
N GLY A 280 -10.27 22.88 8.36
CA GLY A 280 -11.14 23.63 7.43
C GLY A 280 -10.53 23.82 6.05
N VAL A 281 -10.01 22.74 5.45
CA VAL A 281 -9.30 22.75 4.16
C VAL A 281 -10.20 22.28 3.01
N ASP A 282 -9.93 22.75 1.79
CA ASP A 282 -10.65 22.39 0.57
C ASP A 282 -10.36 20.94 0.13
N ALA A 283 -9.14 20.46 0.40
CA ALA A 283 -8.69 19.10 0.13
C ALA A 283 -7.54 18.72 1.07
N VAL A 284 -7.38 17.41 1.32
CA VAL A 284 -6.25 16.85 2.05
C VAL A 284 -5.32 16.16 1.06
N ILE A 285 -4.09 16.65 0.95
CA ILE A 285 -3.11 16.19 -0.03
C ILE A 285 -2.22 15.11 0.58
N ALA A 286 -2.23 13.93 -0.06
CA ALA A 286 -1.27 12.87 0.17
C ALA A 286 -0.21 12.86 -0.96
N ASN A 287 1.04 12.56 -0.61
CA ASN A 287 2.14 12.43 -1.57
C ASN A 287 2.80 11.04 -1.50
N VAL A 288 2.16 10.09 -0.83
CA VAL A 288 2.61 8.70 -0.73
C VAL A 288 1.44 7.83 -1.13
N ALA A 289 1.58 7.13 -2.25
CA ALA A 289 0.51 6.32 -2.84
C ALA A 289 -0.19 5.38 -1.85
N GLY A 290 0.57 4.67 -1.01
CA GLY A 290 -0.02 3.75 -0.03
C GLY A 290 -0.68 4.44 1.17
N CYS A 291 -0.29 5.68 1.48
CA CYS A 291 -1.03 6.49 2.45
C CYS A 291 -2.31 7.03 1.84
N GLY A 292 -2.24 7.54 0.60
CA GLY A 292 -3.40 8.06 -0.12
C GLY A 292 -4.49 7.01 -0.32
N SER A 293 -4.14 5.79 -0.73
CA SER A 293 -5.12 4.70 -0.88
C SER A 293 -5.79 4.35 0.45
N MET A 294 -5.02 4.22 1.53
CA MET A 294 -5.56 3.93 2.86
C MET A 294 -6.49 5.05 3.36
N LEU A 295 -6.08 6.31 3.19
CA LEU A 295 -6.87 7.48 3.61
C LEU A 295 -8.20 7.55 2.84
N LYS A 296 -8.21 7.24 1.54
CA LYS A 296 -9.44 7.17 0.73
C LYS A 296 -10.35 5.99 1.10
N ASP A 297 -9.79 4.91 1.65
CA ASP A 297 -10.57 3.74 2.08
C ASP A 297 -11.14 3.84 3.51
N TYR A 298 -10.87 4.91 4.25
CA TYR A 298 -11.36 5.08 5.62
C TYR A 298 -12.87 4.88 5.78
N GLY A 299 -13.68 5.36 4.83
CA GLY A 299 -15.13 5.15 4.86
C GLY A 299 -15.52 3.67 4.79
N HIS A 300 -14.87 2.90 3.91
CA HIS A 300 -15.13 1.47 3.77
C HIS A 300 -14.63 0.66 4.96
N ILE A 301 -13.44 0.98 5.46
CA ILE A 301 -12.90 0.33 6.66
C ILE A 301 -13.82 0.58 7.88
N ALA A 302 -14.45 1.76 7.96
CA ALA A 302 -15.44 2.07 8.99
C ALA A 302 -16.73 1.24 8.88
N GLU A 303 -17.14 0.88 7.66
CA GLU A 303 -18.26 -0.03 7.41
C GLU A 303 -17.90 -1.46 7.85
N GLU A 304 -16.69 -1.93 7.49
CA GLU A 304 -16.20 -3.28 7.80
C GLU A 304 -15.99 -3.51 9.31
N LEU A 305 -15.57 -2.48 10.05
CA LEU A 305 -15.26 -2.56 11.48
C LEU A 305 -16.39 -2.14 12.43
N GLU A 306 -17.60 -1.90 11.91
CA GLU A 306 -18.80 -1.57 12.70
C GLU A 306 -18.63 -0.43 13.72
N VAL A 307 -17.97 0.66 13.32
CA VAL A 307 -17.78 1.83 14.21
C VAL A 307 -19.07 2.63 14.43
N SER A 308 -19.03 3.58 15.39
CA SER A 308 -20.17 4.46 15.69
C SER A 308 -20.63 5.23 14.43
N ALA A 309 -21.92 5.53 14.33
CA ALA A 309 -22.46 6.28 13.19
C ALA A 309 -21.79 7.66 13.00
N ALA A 310 -21.41 8.31 14.10
CA ALA A 310 -20.71 9.59 14.07
C ALA A 310 -19.28 9.46 13.53
N ASP A 311 -18.54 8.41 13.93
CA ASP A 311 -17.18 8.17 13.41
C ASP A 311 -17.23 7.74 11.94
N ARG A 312 -18.22 6.93 11.54
CA ARG A 312 -18.40 6.52 10.14
C ARG A 312 -18.62 7.72 9.21
N GLU A 313 -19.50 8.64 9.61
CA GLU A 313 -19.76 9.87 8.84
C GLU A 313 -18.48 10.72 8.74
N LEU A 314 -17.80 10.94 9.86
CA LEU A 314 -16.54 11.69 9.91
C LEU A 314 -15.47 11.08 8.98
N LEU A 315 -15.31 9.75 8.99
CA LEU A 315 -14.35 9.04 8.17
C LEU A 315 -14.71 9.09 6.67
N SER A 316 -15.99 8.98 6.33
CA SER A 316 -16.46 9.11 4.95
C SER A 316 -16.25 10.52 4.40
N GLN A 317 -16.58 11.55 5.18
CA GLN A 317 -16.29 12.95 4.83
C GLN A 317 -14.79 13.18 4.62
N CYS A 318 -13.96 12.70 5.56
CA CYS A 318 -12.51 12.78 5.43
C CYS A 318 -12.03 12.11 4.14
N ALA A 319 -12.43 10.86 3.90
CA ALA A 319 -12.05 10.07 2.71
C ALA A 319 -12.38 10.80 1.40
N SER A 320 -13.55 11.43 1.31
CA SER A 320 -13.98 12.18 0.13
C SER A 320 -13.15 13.43 -0.18
N SER A 321 -12.46 13.98 0.83
CA SER A 321 -11.59 15.16 0.69
C SER A 321 -10.14 14.82 0.36
N ILE A 322 -9.75 13.54 0.46
CA ILE A 322 -8.38 13.10 0.22
C ILE A 322 -8.08 13.13 -1.26
N LYS A 323 -6.98 13.78 -1.62
CA LYS A 323 -6.41 13.72 -2.95
C LYS A 323 -4.92 13.39 -2.94
N ASP A 324 -4.46 12.58 -3.87
CA ASP A 324 -3.05 12.53 -4.22
C ASP A 324 -2.62 13.89 -4.78
N VAL A 325 -1.36 14.26 -4.56
CA VAL A 325 -0.83 15.54 -5.04
C VAL A 325 -0.87 15.64 -6.57
N SER A 326 -0.66 14.54 -7.29
CA SER A 326 -0.68 14.57 -8.75
C SER A 326 -2.08 14.75 -9.32
N GLU A 327 -3.10 14.08 -8.78
CA GLU A 327 -4.48 14.31 -9.24
C GLU A 327 -4.96 15.71 -8.87
N PHE A 328 -4.65 16.21 -7.67
CA PHE A 328 -5.06 17.53 -7.24
C PHE A 328 -4.47 18.63 -8.12
N LEU A 329 -3.17 18.56 -8.42
CA LEU A 329 -2.52 19.54 -9.28
C LEU A 329 -3.09 19.50 -10.71
N SER A 330 -3.34 18.33 -11.26
CA SER A 330 -3.98 18.17 -12.58
C SER A 330 -5.38 18.80 -12.62
N GLU A 331 -6.20 18.56 -11.60
CA GLU A 331 -7.55 19.15 -11.50
C GLU A 331 -7.53 20.66 -11.26
N LEU A 332 -6.59 21.15 -10.44
CA LEU A 332 -6.43 22.58 -10.16
C LEU A 332 -6.03 23.35 -11.42
N GLY A 333 -5.29 22.70 -12.33
CA GLY A 333 -4.59 23.33 -13.44
C GLY A 333 -3.20 23.78 -12.97
N PRO A 334 -2.15 22.98 -13.21
CA PRO A 334 -0.83 23.28 -12.68
C PRO A 334 -0.24 24.52 -13.35
N VAL A 335 0.44 25.37 -12.58
CA VAL A 335 1.27 26.45 -13.11
C VAL A 335 2.53 25.82 -13.70
N PRO A 336 2.79 25.89 -15.02
CA PRO A 336 3.95 25.23 -15.60
C PRO A 336 5.25 25.82 -15.03
N PRO A 337 6.22 24.99 -14.60
CA PRO A 337 7.50 25.50 -14.14
C PRO A 337 8.32 26.06 -15.31
N THR A 338 9.13 27.08 -15.05
CA THR A 338 9.82 27.83 -16.12
C THR A 338 11.29 27.46 -16.29
N HIS A 339 11.94 26.87 -15.28
CA HIS A 339 13.36 26.54 -15.38
C HIS A 339 13.57 25.11 -15.87
N PRO A 340 14.51 24.88 -16.80
CA PRO A 340 14.74 23.55 -17.35
C PRO A 340 15.37 22.61 -16.33
N LEU A 341 15.10 21.32 -16.50
CA LEU A 341 15.75 20.23 -15.79
C LEU A 341 16.23 19.21 -16.82
N SER A 342 17.40 19.47 -17.40
CA SER A 342 18.01 18.61 -18.43
C SER A 342 18.44 17.28 -17.81
N ALA A 343 17.59 16.26 -17.93
CA ALA A 343 17.83 14.91 -17.44
C ALA A 343 16.92 13.90 -18.17
N ASN A 344 17.38 12.65 -18.29
CA ASN A 344 16.53 11.53 -18.68
C ASN A 344 16.12 10.73 -17.43
N VAL A 345 14.82 10.65 -17.17
CA VAL A 345 14.26 9.90 -16.05
C VAL A 345 13.30 8.81 -16.53
N THR A 346 13.09 7.79 -15.72
CA THR A 346 12.00 6.82 -15.93
C THR A 346 11.01 6.87 -14.78
N TYR A 347 9.75 6.49 -15.02
CA TYR A 347 8.69 6.57 -14.02
C TYR A 347 8.15 5.19 -13.65
N HIS A 348 8.10 4.90 -12.35
CA HIS A 348 7.45 3.71 -11.80
C HIS A 348 6.03 4.03 -11.33
N ASP A 349 5.05 3.33 -11.88
CA ASP A 349 3.68 3.34 -11.36
C ASP A 349 3.63 2.60 -10.03
N ALA A 350 3.53 3.36 -8.93
CA ALA A 350 3.23 2.77 -7.64
C ALA A 350 1.86 2.11 -7.67
N CYS A 351 1.78 0.83 -7.31
CA CYS A 351 0.57 0.03 -7.45
C CYS A 351 -0.67 0.62 -6.74
N HIS A 352 -0.51 1.17 -5.53
CA HIS A 352 -1.60 1.84 -4.83
C HIS A 352 -2.04 3.16 -5.48
N LEU A 353 -1.21 3.78 -6.32
CA LEU A 353 -1.60 4.97 -7.07
C LEU A 353 -2.42 4.56 -8.31
N CYS A 354 -1.90 3.64 -9.12
CA CYS A 354 -2.51 3.27 -10.39
C CYS A 354 -3.69 2.30 -10.28
N HIS A 355 -3.70 1.41 -9.28
CA HIS A 355 -4.73 0.37 -9.13
C HIS A 355 -5.72 0.66 -8.00
N ALA A 356 -5.26 1.13 -6.83
CA ALA A 356 -6.20 1.43 -5.74
C ALA A 356 -6.84 2.81 -5.92
N GLN A 357 -6.04 3.83 -6.26
CA GLN A 357 -6.55 5.19 -6.45
C GLN A 357 -6.94 5.52 -7.89
N GLN A 358 -6.61 4.66 -8.87
CA GLN A 358 -6.90 4.86 -10.30
C GLN A 358 -6.26 6.12 -10.93
N ILE A 359 -5.12 6.54 -10.38
CA ILE A 359 -4.34 7.70 -10.86
C ILE A 359 -3.16 7.16 -11.68
N ARG A 360 -3.14 7.44 -12.99
CA ARG A 360 -2.20 6.82 -13.94
C ARG A 360 -1.41 7.83 -14.76
N SER A 361 -2.10 8.69 -15.52
CA SER A 361 -1.42 9.61 -16.45
C SER A 361 -0.93 10.88 -15.74
N GLN A 362 -1.64 11.33 -14.71
CA GLN A 362 -1.43 12.60 -14.01
C GLN A 362 0.02 12.83 -13.56
N PRO A 363 0.73 11.86 -12.93
CA PRO A 363 2.12 12.08 -12.54
C PRO A 363 3.05 12.36 -13.74
N ARG A 364 2.83 11.68 -14.88
CA ARG A 364 3.63 11.87 -16.09
C ARG A 364 3.29 13.16 -16.80
N GLU A 365 2.00 13.52 -16.86
CA GLU A 365 1.55 14.79 -17.40
C GLU A 365 2.21 15.96 -16.67
N LEU A 366 2.29 15.90 -15.34
CA LEU A 366 2.99 16.92 -14.54
C LEU A 366 4.50 16.94 -14.81
N LEU A 367 5.15 15.77 -14.90
CA LEU A 367 6.58 15.70 -15.24
C LEU A 367 6.87 16.28 -16.63
N ASN A 368 5.98 16.06 -17.61
CA ASN A 368 6.11 16.59 -18.97
C ASN A 368 5.95 18.12 -19.06
N LEU A 369 5.53 18.79 -17.98
CA LEU A 369 5.53 20.26 -17.90
C LEU A 369 6.94 20.82 -17.65
N ILE A 370 7.87 20.00 -17.15
CA ILE A 370 9.23 20.43 -16.83
C ILE A 370 10.02 20.58 -18.13
N PRO A 371 10.53 21.77 -18.46
CA PRO A 371 11.31 21.96 -19.68
C PRO A 371 12.58 21.09 -19.68
N GLU A 372 12.90 20.49 -20.84
CA GLU A 372 14.09 19.64 -21.05
C GLU A 372 14.15 18.33 -20.24
N LEU A 373 13.12 18.00 -19.45
CA LEU A 373 13.02 16.71 -18.80
C LEU A 373 12.49 15.67 -19.79
N THR A 374 13.23 14.58 -19.96
CA THR A 374 12.77 13.43 -20.76
C THR A 374 12.27 12.33 -19.84
N VAL A 375 11.06 11.82 -20.07
CA VAL A 375 10.50 10.68 -19.32
C VAL A 375 10.49 9.44 -20.21
N THR A 376 11.50 8.57 -20.06
CA THR A 376 11.61 7.30 -20.78
C THR A 376 10.64 6.27 -20.21
N PRO A 377 9.81 5.59 -21.04
CA PRO A 377 8.90 4.54 -20.57
C PRO A 377 9.61 3.38 -19.87
N LEU A 378 9.01 2.89 -18.78
CA LEU A 378 9.49 1.72 -18.03
C LEU A 378 8.70 0.48 -18.42
N ILE A 379 9.39 -0.59 -18.82
CA ILE A 379 8.76 -1.90 -19.04
C ILE A 379 8.25 -2.45 -17.72
N GLU A 380 7.02 -2.98 -17.73
CA GLU A 380 6.33 -3.50 -16.55
C GLU A 380 6.26 -2.47 -15.43
N SER A 381 6.04 -1.20 -15.77
CA SER A 381 6.06 -0.08 -14.83
C SER A 381 5.17 -0.33 -13.61
N GLU A 382 3.99 -0.92 -13.81
CA GLU A 382 2.96 -1.23 -12.81
C GLU A 382 3.19 -2.52 -11.99
N ILE A 383 4.14 -3.39 -12.39
CA ILE A 383 4.52 -4.54 -11.56
C ILE A 383 5.18 -4.05 -10.28
N CYS A 384 4.75 -4.61 -9.14
CA CYS A 384 5.16 -4.23 -7.80
C CYS A 384 6.70 -4.22 -7.65
N CYS A 385 7.21 -3.22 -6.92
CA CYS A 385 8.63 -3.10 -6.59
C CYS A 385 9.11 -4.09 -5.51
N GLY A 386 8.20 -4.79 -4.82
CA GLY A 386 8.50 -5.73 -3.73
C GLY A 386 8.37 -5.17 -2.31
N ALA A 387 8.14 -3.88 -2.13
CA ALA A 387 8.07 -3.26 -0.79
C ALA A 387 6.80 -3.63 -0.01
N ALA A 388 5.63 -3.50 -0.67
CA ALA A 388 4.28 -3.78 -0.15
C ALA A 388 4.10 -3.49 1.36
N GLY A 389 4.38 -2.26 1.77
CA GLY A 389 4.29 -1.80 3.15
C GLY A 389 5.39 -2.37 4.05
N SER A 390 5.21 -3.58 4.55
CA SER A 390 6.14 -4.29 5.44
C SER A 390 6.75 -5.54 4.81
N TYR A 391 6.44 -5.82 3.55
CA TYR A 391 6.77 -7.07 2.88
C TYR A 391 8.28 -7.30 2.73
N ASN A 392 9.05 -6.22 2.61
CA ASN A 392 10.51 -6.27 2.67
C ASN A 392 11.08 -6.76 4.03
N LEU A 393 10.29 -6.77 5.11
CA LEU A 393 10.65 -7.32 6.42
C LEU A 393 10.01 -8.68 6.70
N THR A 394 8.78 -8.90 6.22
CA THR A 394 8.04 -10.14 6.48
C THR A 394 8.36 -11.23 5.46
N GLU A 395 8.65 -10.87 4.21
CA GLU A 395 8.85 -11.75 3.06
C GLU A 395 10.06 -11.30 2.20
N PRO A 396 11.27 -11.24 2.80
CA PRO A 396 12.43 -10.59 2.18
C PRO A 396 12.85 -11.21 0.84
N GLU A 397 12.80 -12.54 0.71
CA GLU A 397 13.20 -13.23 -0.52
C GLU A 397 12.31 -12.86 -1.72
N MET A 398 10.99 -12.80 -1.51
CA MET A 398 10.05 -12.40 -2.56
C MET A 398 10.18 -10.90 -2.86
N ALA A 399 10.35 -10.07 -1.83
CA ALA A 399 10.63 -8.64 -2.01
C ALA A 399 11.89 -8.40 -2.86
N ASP A 400 12.94 -9.19 -2.64
CA ASP A 400 14.20 -9.08 -3.38
C ASP A 400 14.06 -9.53 -4.83
N ARG A 401 13.37 -10.64 -5.11
CA ARG A 401 13.11 -11.05 -6.50
C ARG A 401 12.37 -9.97 -7.30
N LEU A 402 11.30 -9.42 -6.72
CA LEU A 402 10.54 -8.32 -7.33
C LEU A 402 11.38 -7.04 -7.48
N GLY A 403 12.19 -6.73 -6.47
CA GLY A 403 13.09 -5.58 -6.48
C GLY A 403 14.15 -5.68 -7.58
N HIS A 404 14.83 -6.83 -7.70
CA HIS A 404 15.81 -7.09 -8.76
C HIS A 404 15.16 -7.06 -10.16
N ARG A 405 13.97 -7.63 -10.32
CA ARG A 405 13.19 -7.51 -11.57
C ARG A 405 12.95 -6.04 -11.94
N LYS A 406 12.51 -5.23 -10.97
CA LYS A 406 12.24 -3.81 -11.17
C LYS A 406 13.51 -3.04 -11.53
N VAL A 407 14.59 -3.23 -10.77
CA VAL A 407 15.88 -2.56 -11.03
C VAL A 407 16.43 -2.94 -12.40
N LYS A 408 16.40 -4.22 -12.78
CA LYS A 408 16.79 -4.66 -14.12
C LYS A 408 16.05 -3.86 -15.22
N ASN A 409 14.74 -3.72 -15.12
CA ASN A 409 13.96 -2.96 -16.11
C ASN A 409 14.28 -1.46 -16.06
N ILE A 410 14.53 -0.88 -14.88
CA ILE A 410 14.97 0.53 -14.74
C ILE A 410 16.30 0.73 -15.46
N LEU A 411 17.28 -0.13 -15.23
CA LEU A 411 18.61 -0.01 -15.84
C LEU A 411 18.57 -0.15 -17.38
N GLN A 412 17.64 -0.95 -17.91
CA GLN A 412 17.43 -1.09 -19.35
C GLN A 412 16.91 0.18 -20.03
N THR A 413 16.33 1.12 -19.30
CA THR A 413 15.85 2.40 -19.86
C THR A 413 17.00 3.34 -20.22
N GLY A 414 18.18 3.17 -19.63
CA GLY A 414 19.29 4.13 -19.74
C GLY A 414 19.00 5.48 -19.07
N ALA A 415 17.96 5.58 -18.25
CA ALA A 415 17.66 6.79 -17.48
C ALA A 415 18.69 7.01 -16.35
N GLU A 416 18.93 8.28 -16.03
CA GLU A 416 19.82 8.72 -14.95
C GLU A 416 19.15 8.64 -13.57
N ALA A 417 17.81 8.59 -13.56
CA ALA A 417 17.04 8.46 -12.34
C ALA A 417 15.69 7.78 -12.57
N VAL A 418 15.14 7.22 -11.49
CA VAL A 418 13.77 6.71 -11.42
C VAL A 418 12.93 7.61 -10.52
N VAL A 419 11.72 7.93 -10.98
CA VAL A 419 10.73 8.74 -10.28
C VAL A 419 9.62 7.85 -9.74
N MET A 420 9.30 7.97 -8.45
CA MET A 420 8.38 7.07 -7.74
C MET A 420 7.52 7.83 -6.73
N GLY A 421 6.19 7.64 -6.77
CA GLY A 421 5.22 8.31 -5.87
C GLY A 421 4.97 7.60 -4.54
N ASN A 422 5.89 6.75 -4.06
CA ASN A 422 5.65 5.94 -2.87
C ASN A 422 6.93 5.64 -2.10
N ALA A 423 6.99 6.04 -0.82
CA ALA A 423 8.15 5.88 0.05
C ALA A 423 8.65 4.43 0.13
N GLY A 424 7.73 3.46 0.24
CA GLY A 424 8.09 2.04 0.27
C GLY A 424 8.80 1.58 -1.02
N CYS A 425 8.32 2.04 -2.18
CA CYS A 425 8.96 1.74 -3.46
C CYS A 425 10.36 2.33 -3.54
N SER A 426 10.53 3.59 -3.11
CA SER A 426 11.83 4.25 -3.06
C SER A 426 12.81 3.50 -2.18
N LEU A 427 12.41 3.08 -0.97
CA LEU A 427 13.28 2.30 -0.06
C LEU A 427 13.74 0.98 -0.69
N GLN A 428 12.81 0.22 -1.27
CA GLN A 428 13.12 -1.09 -1.86
C GLN A 428 14.03 -0.95 -3.09
N VAL A 429 13.71 -0.04 -4.02
CA VAL A 429 14.49 0.15 -5.24
C VAL A 429 15.88 0.72 -4.92
N GLN A 430 15.98 1.71 -4.02
CA GLN A 430 17.28 2.23 -3.59
C GLN A 430 18.14 1.13 -2.93
N SER A 431 17.54 0.26 -2.12
CA SER A 431 18.27 -0.85 -1.49
C SER A 431 18.83 -1.82 -2.53
N VAL A 432 18.09 -2.10 -3.59
CA VAL A 432 18.53 -3.02 -4.65
C VAL A 432 19.58 -2.37 -5.55
N LEU A 433 19.41 -1.09 -5.92
CA LEU A 433 20.41 -0.32 -6.66
C LEU A 433 21.76 -0.30 -5.91
N ARG A 434 21.76 -0.02 -4.60
CA ARG A 434 22.97 -0.11 -3.75
C ARG A 434 23.61 -1.49 -3.79
N SER A 435 22.80 -2.55 -3.72
CA SER A 435 23.32 -3.92 -3.73
C SER A 435 23.92 -4.35 -5.08
N GLU A 436 23.61 -3.63 -6.16
CA GLU A 436 24.15 -3.82 -7.50
C GLU A 436 25.22 -2.77 -7.87
N ASP A 437 25.71 -2.00 -6.89
CA ASP A 437 26.69 -0.91 -7.07
C ASP A 437 26.21 0.17 -8.07
N ARG A 438 24.90 0.44 -8.11
CA ARG A 438 24.24 1.42 -8.99
C ARG A 438 23.76 2.68 -8.28
N ASP A 439 24.56 3.18 -7.36
CA ASP A 439 24.32 4.45 -6.64
C ASP A 439 24.37 5.69 -7.55
N ASP A 440 24.79 5.52 -8.81
CA ASP A 440 24.72 6.53 -9.85
C ASP A 440 23.28 6.85 -10.28
N ILE A 441 22.34 5.92 -10.09
CA ILE A 441 20.93 6.11 -10.46
C ILE A 441 20.17 6.79 -9.32
N GLY A 442 19.70 8.01 -9.57
CA GLY A 442 18.91 8.76 -8.58
C GLY A 442 17.51 8.17 -8.37
N VAL A 443 16.96 8.29 -7.16
CA VAL A 443 15.58 7.91 -6.86
C VAL A 443 14.83 9.10 -6.28
N TYR A 444 13.91 9.67 -7.05
CA TYR A 444 13.20 10.91 -6.70
C TYR A 444 11.68 10.71 -6.63
N HIS A 445 11.03 11.62 -5.92
CA HIS A 445 9.59 11.82 -5.99
C HIS A 445 9.21 12.82 -7.11
N PRO A 446 8.05 12.70 -7.79
CA PRO A 446 7.61 13.69 -8.78
C PRO A 446 7.66 15.14 -8.28
N MET A 447 7.24 15.36 -7.04
CA MET A 447 7.25 16.69 -6.42
C MET A 447 8.66 17.25 -6.20
N GLU A 448 9.69 16.42 -6.08
CA GLU A 448 11.06 16.92 -6.00
C GLU A 448 11.51 17.51 -7.33
N LEU A 449 11.20 16.85 -8.45
CA LEU A 449 11.60 17.36 -9.77
C LEU A 449 10.84 18.64 -10.13
N LEU A 450 9.54 18.70 -9.80
CA LEU A 450 8.75 19.93 -9.93
C LEU A 450 9.32 21.05 -9.05
N ASP A 451 9.60 20.78 -7.76
CA ASP A 451 10.21 21.76 -6.84
C ASP A 451 11.56 22.27 -7.37
N MET A 452 12.40 21.38 -7.91
CA MET A 452 13.68 21.75 -8.51
C MET A 452 13.50 22.71 -9.69
N SER A 453 12.56 22.38 -10.59
CA SER A 453 12.24 23.18 -11.77
C SER A 453 11.57 24.52 -11.43
N TYR A 454 10.68 24.60 -10.43
CA TYR A 454 10.16 25.89 -9.96
C TYR A 454 11.24 26.79 -9.36
N ARG A 455 12.25 26.20 -8.71
CA ARG A 455 13.31 26.93 -8.01
C ARG A 455 14.55 27.21 -8.85
N GLY A 456 14.62 26.68 -10.07
CA GLY A 456 15.79 26.82 -10.95
C GLY A 456 17.05 26.13 -10.39
N VAL A 457 16.89 25.01 -9.70
CA VAL A 457 18.01 24.18 -9.24
C VAL A 457 18.11 22.92 -10.11
N GLY A 458 19.33 22.55 -10.50
CA GLY A 458 19.56 21.35 -11.29
C GLY A 458 19.27 20.06 -10.52
N LEU A 459 19.32 18.92 -11.22
CA LEU A 459 19.13 17.60 -10.61
C LEU A 459 20.26 17.33 -9.61
N ALA A 460 20.00 17.57 -8.33
CA ALA A 460 21.00 17.36 -7.29
C ALA A 460 21.15 15.86 -7.03
N LYS A 461 22.36 15.31 -7.20
CA LYS A 461 22.65 13.95 -6.71
C LYS A 461 22.27 13.88 -5.22
N GLN A 462 21.57 12.83 -4.81
CA GLN A 462 21.30 12.57 -3.41
C GLN A 462 22.64 12.28 -2.71
N GLU A 463 23.30 13.32 -2.19
CA GLU A 463 24.54 13.19 -1.44
C GLU A 463 24.30 12.31 -0.20
N SER A 464 25.13 11.28 -0.05
CA SER A 464 25.10 10.30 1.04
C SER A 464 25.54 10.88 2.38
#